data_AF-A0A968XPE2-F1
#
_entry.id   AF-A0A968XPE2-F1
#
_cell.length_a   1.000
_cell.length_b   1.000
_cell.length_c   1.000
_cell.angle_alpha   90.00
_cell.angle_beta   90.00
_cell.angle_gamma   90.00
#
_symmetry.space_group_name_H-M   'P 1'
#
loop_
_entity.id
_entity.type
_entity.pdbx_description
1 polymer ?
#
loop_
_entity_poly.entity_id
_entity_poly.type
_entity_poly.pdbx_seq_one_letter_code
_entity_poly.pdbx_strand_id
1 'polypeptide(L)'
;MEQYGSPARRPEDQLATLKGLGLNKMNRRREVEDTPSVRGMLTKVDTWVRIVTRSNAPSRAVFEMVAAIFGREAGSRHAAQRDQR
;
A
#
# COMPACT_ATOMS: atom_id res chain seq x y z
N MET A 1 -6.23 0.65 -3.17
CA MET A 1 -6.23 0.01 -4.51
C MET A 1 -7.32 0.62 -5.38
N GLU A 2 -7.11 0.67 -6.69
CA GLU A 2 -8.00 1.29 -7.69
C GLU A 2 -8.15 0.39 -8.92
N GLN A 3 -9.38 0.22 -9.43
CA GLN A 3 -9.61 -0.47 -10.70
C GLN A 3 -9.53 0.51 -11.87
N TYR A 4 -8.64 0.27 -12.83
CA TYR A 4 -8.48 1.09 -14.04
C TYR A 4 -8.94 0.40 -15.32
N GLY A 5 -9.05 -0.92 -15.34
CA GLY A 5 -9.43 -1.73 -16.51
C GLY A 5 -10.81 -2.37 -16.37
N SER A 6 -11.56 -2.42 -17.48
CA SER A 6 -12.88 -3.06 -17.52
C SER A 6 -12.79 -4.59 -17.61
N PRO A 7 -13.57 -5.34 -16.81
CA PRO A 7 -13.54 -6.80 -16.82
C PRO A 7 -14.59 -7.45 -17.74
N ALA A 8 -15.27 -6.69 -18.62
CA ALA A 8 -16.47 -7.12 -19.36
C ALA A 8 -16.32 -8.36 -20.29
N ARG A 9 -15.11 -8.84 -20.53
CA ARG A 9 -14.83 -10.04 -21.36
C ARG A 9 -13.97 -11.08 -20.63
N ARG A 10 -13.95 -11.04 -19.29
CA ARG A 10 -13.11 -11.91 -18.48
C ARG A 10 -13.90 -13.11 -17.95
N PRO A 11 -13.21 -14.23 -17.71
CA PRO A 11 -13.85 -15.40 -17.12
C PRO A 11 -14.45 -15.07 -15.75
N GLU A 12 -15.49 -15.82 -15.39
CA GLU A 12 -16.37 -15.51 -14.26
C GLU A 12 -15.65 -15.53 -12.91
N ASP A 13 -14.60 -16.34 -12.79
CA ASP A 13 -13.74 -16.45 -11.61
C ASP A 13 -12.99 -15.14 -11.30
N GLN A 14 -12.51 -14.43 -12.33
CA GLN A 14 -11.85 -13.13 -12.19
C GLN A 14 -12.88 -12.05 -11.82
N LEU A 15 -14.07 -12.11 -12.39
CA LEU A 15 -15.18 -11.23 -12.02
C LEU A 15 -15.60 -11.42 -10.56
N ALA A 16 -15.67 -12.67 -10.09
CA ALA A 16 -15.95 -13.00 -8.69
C ALA A 16 -14.84 -12.48 -7.77
N THR A 17 -13.57 -12.57 -8.18
CA THR A 17 -12.43 -12.02 -7.43
C THR A 17 -12.53 -10.50 -7.28
N LEU A 18 -12.84 -9.78 -8.37
CA LEU A 18 -13.04 -8.32 -8.32
C LEU A 18 -14.23 -7.94 -7.42
N LYS A 19 -15.33 -8.71 -7.46
CA LYS A 19 -16.47 -8.52 -6.55
C LYS A 19 -16.08 -8.76 -5.08
N GLY A 20 -15.32 -9.83 -4.79
CA GLY A 20 -14.81 -10.14 -3.45
C GLY A 20 -13.86 -9.08 -2.89
N LEU A 21 -13.06 -8.47 -3.76
CA LEU A 21 -12.22 -7.31 -3.44
C LEU A 21 -13.02 -6.00 -3.35
N GLY A 22 -14.32 -6.00 -3.63
CA GLY A 22 -15.16 -4.81 -3.60
C GLY A 22 -14.95 -3.84 -4.77
N LEU A 23 -14.37 -4.32 -5.88
CA LEU A 23 -14.10 -3.59 -7.12
C LEU A 23 -15.14 -3.95 -8.20
N ASN A 24 -16.43 -3.76 -7.89
CA ASN A 24 -17.54 -4.12 -8.79
C ASN A 24 -17.85 -3.06 -9.87
N LYS A 25 -17.24 -1.86 -9.79
CA LYS A 25 -17.43 -0.77 -10.75
C LYS A 25 -16.09 -0.13 -11.11
N MET A 26 -15.97 0.32 -12.36
CA MET A 26 -14.81 1.06 -12.86
C MET A 26 -14.48 2.28 -11.99
N ASN A 27 -13.18 2.60 -11.88
CA ASN A 27 -12.65 3.73 -11.11
C ASN A 27 -13.03 3.70 -9.61
N ARG A 28 -13.43 2.54 -9.07
CA ARG A 28 -13.59 2.38 -7.63
C ARG A 28 -12.21 2.29 -6.97
N ARG A 29 -12.09 3.03 -5.88
CA ARG A 29 -11.00 2.88 -4.92
C ARG A 29 -11.50 2.22 -3.66
N ARG A 30 -10.69 1.32 -3.11
CA ARG A 30 -10.95 0.69 -1.82
C ARG A 30 -9.63 0.52 -1.07
N GLU A 31 -9.70 0.67 0.25
CA GLU A 31 -8.62 0.30 1.14
C GLU A 31 -8.82 -1.16 1.54
N VAL A 32 -7.77 -1.97 1.39
CA VAL A 32 -7.76 -3.38 1.77
C VAL A 32 -6.47 -3.65 2.51
N GLU A 33 -6.58 -4.47 3.54
CA GLU A 33 -5.45 -4.91 4.34
C GLU A 33 -4.50 -5.78 3.53
N ASP A 34 -3.21 -5.59 3.75
CA ASP A 34 -2.15 -6.30 3.05
C ASP A 34 -1.92 -7.70 3.65
N THR A 35 -2.87 -8.60 3.40
CA THR A 35 -2.81 -10.00 3.83
C THR A 35 -2.31 -10.91 2.71
N PRO A 36 -1.69 -12.07 3.01
CA PRO A 36 -1.27 -13.05 2.00
C PRO A 36 -2.42 -13.50 1.09
N SER A 37 -3.62 -13.66 1.64
CA SER A 37 -4.82 -14.01 0.89
C SER A 37 -5.21 -12.93 -0.12
N VAL A 38 -5.15 -11.66 0.26
CA VAL A 38 -5.43 -10.52 -0.64
C VAL A 38 -4.37 -10.43 -1.73
N ARG A 39 -3.09 -10.65 -1.40
CA ARG A 39 -2.01 -10.70 -2.40
C ARG A 39 -2.24 -11.81 -3.43
N GLY A 40 -2.63 -13.00 -2.99
CA GLY A 40 -2.96 -14.11 -3.89
C GLY A 40 -4.14 -13.82 -4.81
N MET A 41 -5.17 -13.11 -4.31
CA MET A 41 -6.28 -12.62 -5.13
C MET A 41 -5.83 -11.55 -6.13
N LEU A 42 -4.95 -10.62 -5.72
CA LEU A 42 -4.40 -9.57 -6.57
C LEU A 42 -3.59 -10.14 -7.73
N THR A 43 -2.83 -11.22 -7.54
CA THR A 43 -2.08 -11.88 -8.63
C THR A 43 -2.98 -12.34 -9.78
N LYS A 44 -4.27 -12.60 -9.52
CA LYS A 44 -5.23 -13.00 -10.56
C LYS A 44 -5.80 -11.82 -11.37
N VAL A 45 -5.70 -10.60 -10.83
CA VAL A 45 -6.35 -9.39 -11.39
C VAL A 45 -5.37 -8.21 -11.52
N ASP A 46 -4.06 -8.47 -11.45
CA ASP A 46 -3.00 -7.47 -11.39
C ASP A 46 -3.05 -6.52 -12.59
N THR A 47 -3.43 -7.04 -13.76
CA THR A 47 -3.47 -6.30 -15.02
C THR A 47 -4.56 -5.22 -15.09
N TRP A 48 -5.48 -5.15 -14.11
CA TRP A 48 -6.56 -4.14 -14.08
C TRP A 48 -6.67 -3.37 -12.77
N VAL A 49 -5.79 -3.66 -11.82
CA VAL A 49 -5.80 -3.05 -10.50
C VAL A 49 -4.49 -2.33 -10.26
N ARG A 50 -4.58 -1.06 -9.87
CA ARG A 50 -3.46 -0.25 -9.42
C ARG A 50 -3.43 -0.23 -7.90
N ILE A 51 -2.29 -0.54 -7.31
CA ILE A 51 -2.06 -0.32 -5.88
C ILE A 51 -1.79 1.17 -5.69
N VAL A 52 -2.67 1.82 -4.93
CA VAL A 52 -2.47 3.19 -4.46
C VAL A 52 -2.07 3.06 -3.01
N THR A 53 -0.76 3.05 -2.75
CA THR A 53 -0.22 2.98 -1.40
C THR A 53 -0.50 4.31 -0.71
N ARG A 54 -1.42 4.30 0.27
CA ARG A 54 -1.46 5.38 1.26
C ARG A 54 -0.23 5.17 2.13
N SER A 55 0.70 6.12 2.12
CA SER A 55 1.84 6.09 3.02
C SER A 55 1.34 6.23 4.46
N ASN A 56 1.00 5.11 5.10
CA ASN A 56 0.72 5.05 6.54
C ASN A 56 2.03 4.88 7.33
N ALA A 57 3.13 5.45 6.83
CA ALA A 57 4.28 5.63 7.70
C ALA A 57 3.77 6.49 8.87
N PRO A 58 3.94 6.05 10.14
CA PRO A 58 3.70 6.94 11.27
C PRO A 58 4.45 8.23 10.97
N SER A 59 3.81 9.38 11.17
CA SER A 59 4.49 10.66 10.96
C SER A 59 5.82 10.60 11.71
N ARG A 60 6.86 11.25 11.18
CA ARG A 60 8.18 11.25 11.85
C ARG A 60 8.03 11.60 13.33
N ALA A 61 7.11 12.51 13.67
CA ALA A 61 6.72 12.83 15.03
C ALA A 61 6.23 11.63 15.86
N VAL A 62 5.35 10.77 15.31
CA VAL A 62 4.91 9.54 15.99
C VAL A 62 6.06 8.54 16.13
N PHE A 63 6.95 8.43 15.13
CA PHE A 63 8.11 7.54 15.21
C PHE A 63 9.12 8.00 16.26
N GLU A 64 9.41 9.31 16.32
CA GLU A 64 10.26 9.93 17.33
C GLU A 64 9.62 9.85 18.73
N MET A 65 8.30 10.05 18.84
CA MET A 65 7.58 9.92 20.11
C MET A 65 7.63 8.48 20.65
N VAL A 66 7.40 7.48 19.78
CA VAL A 66 7.51 6.07 20.15
C VAL A 66 8.96 5.72 20.50
N ALA A 67 9.94 6.20 19.73
CA ALA A 67 11.37 6.00 20.02
C ALA A 67 11.80 6.60 21.36
N ALA A 68 11.28 7.78 21.72
CA ALA A 68 11.50 8.43 23.02
C ALA A 68 10.86 7.65 24.18
N ILE A 69 9.64 7.11 24.00
CA ILE A 69 8.97 6.26 25.01
C ILE A 69 9.74 4.96 25.26
N PHE A 70 10.26 4.34 24.20
CA PHE A 70 11.04 3.09 24.29
C PHE A 70 12.55 3.30 24.47
N GLY A 71 13.00 4.54 24.72
CA GLY A 71 14.40 4.86 25.06
C GLY A 71 15.43 4.51 23.99
N ARG A 72 15.04 4.39 22.72
CA ARG A 72 15.96 4.10 21.61
C ARG A 72 16.19 5.38 20.83
N GLU A 73 17.22 6.14 21.19
CA GLU A 73 17.64 7.29 20.38
C GLU A 73 17.92 6.81 18.95
N ALA A 74 17.11 7.28 18.00
CA ALA A 74 17.39 7.13 16.59
C ALA A 74 18.66 7.94 16.31
N GLY A 75 19.79 7.23 16.23
CA GLY A 75 21.13 7.80 16.10
C GLY A 75 21.18 9.00 15.17
N SER A 76 21.57 10.13 15.76
CA SER A 76 21.98 11.38 15.12
C SER A 76 22.64 11.15 13.76
N ARG A 77 21.88 11.39 12.68
CA ARG A 77 22.45 11.70 11.36
C ARG A 77 22.63 13.21 11.28
N HIS A 78 23.58 13.71 12.05
CA HIS A 78 24.17 15.03 11.91
C HIS A 78 25.70 14.89 11.99
N ALA A 79 26.28 14.26 10.99
CA ALA A 79 27.71 14.33 10.73
C ALA A 79 27.93 14.21 9.22
N ALA A 80 28.88 14.98 8.70
CA ALA A 80 29.33 15.05 7.31
C ALA A 80 28.52 15.94 6.33
N GLN A 81 28.40 17.23 6.65
CA GLN A 81 28.47 18.26 5.61
C GLN A 81 29.19 19.51 6.16
N ARG A 82 30.42 19.32 6.62
CA ARG A 82 31.40 20.41 6.72
C ARG A 82 32.76 19.82 6.35
N ASP A 83 33.49 20.61 5.58
CA ASP A 83 34.85 20.38 5.11
C ASP A 83 34.97 19.48 3.86
N GLN A 84 34.66 20.06 2.71
CA GLN A 84 35.56 19.92 1.56
C GLN A 84 36.08 21.33 1.26
N ARG A 85 37.36 21.52 1.61
CA ARG A 85 38.22 22.59 1.11
C ARG A 85 38.50 22.39 -0.37
#